data_AF-A0A842TD93-F1
#
_entry.id   AF-A0A842TD93-F1
#
_cell.length_a   1.000
_cell.length_b   1.000
_cell.length_c   1.000
_cell.angle_alpha   90.00
_cell.angle_beta   90.00
_cell.angle_gamma   90.00
#
_symmetry.space_group_name_H-M   'P 1'
#
loop_
_entity.id
_entity.type
_entity.pdbx_description
1 polymer ?
#
loop_
_entity_poly.entity_id
_entity_poly.type
_entity_poly.pdbx_seq_one_letter_code
_entity_poly.pdbx_strand_id
1 'polypeptide(L)'
;MQGESLRYKVDLPKTYTTVIDTLLRTRSIALIKHQTQITKNLSENIFIVIRESQFIPLNIIRLNIKKFLSNISYYTRFLREYTIHYEPNLNSAYRTVRVYLHKLHRIAPVFEYSRAKINLKTLQGFCYRKNIWPHLTTQLAMTIALTDKNNTAHTDKLKNINVRLISNCSAYAFYELRKKLLHVGVIRDE
;
A
#
# COMPACT_ATOMS: atom_id res chain seq x y z
N MET A 1 -12.04 -33.31 -34.36
CA MET A 1 -12.35 -32.22 -33.40
C MET A 1 -11.03 -31.73 -32.82
N GLN A 2 -10.48 -30.64 -33.35
CA GLN A 2 -9.26 -30.02 -32.84
C GLN A 2 -9.61 -29.28 -31.55
N GLY A 3 -8.94 -29.60 -30.46
CA GLY A 3 -9.10 -28.92 -29.18
C GLY A 3 -8.64 -27.48 -29.30
N GLU A 4 -9.59 -26.55 -29.29
CA GLU A 4 -9.31 -25.12 -29.13
C GLU A 4 -8.69 -24.90 -27.75
N SER A 5 -7.35 -24.83 -27.69
CA SER A 5 -6.70 -24.34 -26.48
C SER A 5 -7.00 -22.84 -26.41
N LEU A 6 -7.89 -22.47 -25.49
CA LEU A 6 -8.12 -21.08 -25.10
C LEU A 6 -6.80 -20.50 -24.58
N ARG A 7 -6.01 -19.91 -25.48
CA ARG A 7 -4.81 -19.15 -25.15
C ARG A 7 -5.24 -17.83 -24.53
N TYR A 8 -5.62 -17.86 -23.26
CA TYR A 8 -5.78 -16.64 -22.48
C TYR A 8 -4.44 -15.92 -22.45
N LYS A 9 -4.36 -14.77 -23.12
CA LYS A 9 -3.21 -13.88 -23.03
C LYS A 9 -3.27 -13.19 -21.67
N VAL A 10 -2.71 -13.83 -20.65
CA VAL A 10 -2.66 -13.30 -19.29
C VAL A 10 -1.76 -12.06 -19.28
N ASP A 11 -2.36 -10.89 -19.10
CA ASP A 11 -1.63 -9.65 -18.84
C ASP A 11 -1.06 -9.68 -17.41
N LEU A 12 0.14 -10.25 -17.28
CA LEU A 12 0.78 -10.50 -15.98
C LEU A 12 0.88 -9.26 -15.08
N PRO A 13 1.27 -8.06 -15.58
CA PRO A 13 1.22 -6.82 -14.80
C PRO A 13 -0.17 -6.48 -14.24
N LYS A 14 -1.21 -6.60 -15.08
CA LYS A 14 -2.60 -6.31 -14.66
C LYS A 14 -3.08 -7.34 -13.65
N THR A 15 -2.82 -8.63 -13.90
CA THR A 15 -3.15 -9.72 -12.98
C THR A 15 -2.49 -9.53 -11.62
N TYR A 16 -1.20 -9.16 -11.57
CA TYR A 16 -0.52 -8.88 -10.31
C TYR A 16 -1.22 -7.74 -9.56
N THR A 17 -1.47 -6.63 -10.25
CA THR A 17 -2.10 -5.44 -9.66
C THR A 17 -3.47 -5.78 -9.08
N THR A 18 -4.31 -6.45 -9.84
CA THR A 18 -5.64 -6.89 -9.41
C THR A 18 -5.56 -7.79 -8.17
N VAL A 19 -4.72 -8.82 -8.17
CA VAL A 19 -4.60 -9.74 -7.02
C VAL A 19 -4.18 -9.01 -5.75
N ILE A 20 -3.19 -8.11 -5.84
CA ILE A 20 -2.68 -7.39 -4.66
C ILE A 20 -3.69 -6.34 -4.18
N ASP A 21 -4.37 -5.64 -5.10
CA ASP A 21 -5.41 -4.68 -4.74
C ASP A 21 -6.58 -5.37 -4.01
N THR A 22 -7.10 -6.47 -4.57
CA THR A 22 -8.16 -7.27 -3.91
C THR A 22 -7.70 -7.79 -2.54
N LEU A 23 -6.48 -8.32 -2.42
CA LEU A 23 -5.92 -8.77 -1.15
C LEU A 23 -5.93 -7.66 -0.09
N LEU A 24 -5.43 -6.46 -0.43
CA LEU A 24 -5.25 -5.37 0.53
C LEU A 24 -6.56 -4.63 0.89
N ARG A 25 -7.62 -4.79 0.10
CA ARG A 25 -8.96 -4.26 0.41
C ARG A 25 -9.79 -5.25 1.24
N THR A 26 -9.73 -6.54 0.91
CA THR A 26 -10.63 -7.55 1.50
C THR A 26 -10.19 -8.02 2.89
N ARG A 27 -8.88 -8.23 3.14
CA ARG A 27 -8.40 -8.82 4.40
C ARG A 27 -7.19 -8.09 4.99
N SER A 28 -7.06 -8.18 6.31
CA SER A 28 -5.86 -7.68 7.00
C SER A 28 -4.70 -8.65 6.78
N ILE A 29 -3.54 -8.13 6.35
CA ILE A 29 -2.30 -8.91 6.26
C ILE A 29 -1.47 -8.87 7.56
N ALA A 30 -2.04 -8.36 8.66
CA ALA A 30 -1.36 -8.22 9.96
C ALA A 30 -0.97 -9.54 10.63
N LEU A 31 -1.57 -10.66 10.21
CA LEU A 31 -1.32 -11.99 10.77
C LEU A 31 0.07 -12.57 10.38
N ILE A 32 0.85 -11.84 9.58
CA ILE A 32 2.10 -12.32 9.01
C ILE A 32 3.28 -11.82 9.88
N LYS A 33 3.42 -12.39 11.09
CA LYS A 33 4.54 -12.07 12.00
C LYS A 33 5.86 -12.77 11.64
N HIS A 34 5.84 -13.88 10.88
CA HIS A 34 7.03 -14.65 10.52
C HIS A 34 7.15 -14.94 9.02
N GLN A 35 8.31 -14.62 8.46
CA GLN A 35 8.67 -14.77 7.05
C GLN A 35 8.58 -16.21 6.52
N THR A 36 8.67 -17.20 7.42
CA THR A 36 8.69 -18.64 7.08
C THR A 36 7.29 -19.28 7.02
N GLN A 37 6.23 -18.59 7.46
CA GLN A 37 4.85 -19.10 7.45
C GLN A 37 3.88 -18.27 6.59
N ILE A 38 4.41 -17.36 5.78
CA ILE A 38 3.67 -16.39 4.94
C ILE A 38 2.53 -17.03 4.14
N THR A 39 2.73 -18.23 3.58
CA THR A 39 1.72 -18.95 2.80
C THR A 39 0.83 -19.89 3.62
N LYS A 40 1.23 -20.24 4.85
CA LYS A 40 0.46 -21.15 5.72
C LYS A 40 -0.64 -20.44 6.51
N ASN A 41 -0.48 -19.13 6.76
CA ASN A 41 -1.38 -18.35 7.61
C ASN A 41 -2.42 -17.51 6.84
N LEU A 42 -2.32 -17.45 5.50
CA LEU A 42 -3.41 -16.92 4.67
C LEU A 42 -4.47 -18.01 4.54
N SER A 43 -5.66 -17.76 5.10
CA SER A 43 -6.82 -18.66 4.99
C SER A 43 -7.06 -19.02 3.51
N GLU A 44 -7.30 -20.29 3.21
CA GLU A 44 -7.59 -20.76 1.85
C GLU A 44 -8.75 -19.98 1.20
N ASN A 45 -9.69 -19.50 2.03
CA ASN A 45 -10.80 -18.67 1.65
C ASN A 45 -10.39 -17.39 0.90
N ILE A 46 -9.19 -16.84 1.14
CA ILE A 46 -8.75 -15.63 0.43
C ILE A 46 -8.42 -15.90 -1.03
N PHE A 47 -7.84 -17.08 -1.32
CA PHE A 47 -7.53 -17.48 -2.67
C PHE A 47 -8.82 -17.79 -3.44
N ILE A 48 -9.82 -18.34 -2.76
CA ILE A 48 -11.16 -18.57 -3.29
C ILE A 48 -11.84 -17.22 -3.63
N VAL A 49 -11.88 -16.26 -2.71
CA VAL A 49 -12.49 -14.93 -2.96
C VAL A 49 -11.84 -14.21 -4.15
N ILE A 50 -10.51 -14.25 -4.26
CA ILE A 50 -9.80 -13.62 -5.39
C ILE A 50 -10.09 -14.39 -6.70
N ARG A 51 -10.12 -15.73 -6.65
CA ARG A 51 -10.46 -16.56 -7.81
C ARG A 51 -11.88 -16.26 -8.30
N GLU A 52 -12.86 -16.23 -7.40
CA GLU A 52 -14.26 -16.02 -7.73
C GLU A 52 -14.51 -14.61 -8.29
N SER A 53 -13.84 -13.60 -7.74
CA SER A 53 -14.02 -12.22 -8.19
C SER A 53 -13.31 -11.89 -9.50
N GLN A 54 -12.23 -12.60 -9.84
CA GLN A 54 -11.34 -12.21 -10.95
C GLN A 54 -11.11 -13.31 -12.00
N PHE A 55 -11.64 -14.52 -11.78
CA PHE A 55 -11.44 -15.70 -12.62
C PHE A 55 -9.96 -16.05 -12.86
N ILE A 56 -9.08 -15.72 -11.90
CA ILE A 56 -7.64 -15.97 -12.00
C ILE A 56 -7.34 -17.38 -11.44
N PRO A 57 -6.52 -18.20 -12.12
CA PRO A 57 -6.08 -19.50 -11.60
C PRO A 57 -5.38 -19.41 -10.24
N LEU A 58 -5.69 -20.34 -9.33
CA LEU A 58 -5.17 -20.34 -7.94
C LEU A 58 -3.64 -20.35 -7.86
N ASN A 59 -2.97 -21.06 -8.76
CA ASN A 59 -1.51 -21.08 -8.84
C ASN A 59 -0.93 -19.68 -9.12
N ILE A 60 -1.55 -18.91 -10.02
CA ILE A 60 -1.15 -17.54 -10.33
C ILE A 60 -1.41 -16.59 -9.15
N ILE A 61 -2.56 -16.73 -8.49
CA ILE A 61 -2.87 -15.95 -7.28
C ILE A 61 -1.81 -16.22 -6.20
N ARG A 62 -1.54 -17.49 -5.90
CA ARG A 62 -0.53 -17.90 -4.90
C ARG A 62 0.86 -17.36 -5.25
N LEU A 63 1.26 -17.43 -6.52
CA LEU A 63 2.55 -16.92 -6.99
C LEU A 63 2.66 -15.40 -6.78
N ASN A 64 1.64 -14.64 -7.18
CA ASN A 64 1.61 -13.19 -7.04
C ASN A 64 1.62 -12.75 -5.58
N ILE A 65 0.81 -13.39 -4.73
CA ILE A 65 0.79 -13.10 -3.29
C ILE A 65 2.13 -13.44 -2.64
N LYS A 66 2.73 -14.60 -2.94
CA LYS A 66 4.05 -14.97 -2.41
C LYS A 66 5.12 -13.96 -2.82
N LYS A 67 5.13 -13.54 -4.09
CA LYS A 67 6.05 -12.53 -4.61
C LYS A 67 5.87 -11.18 -3.90
N PHE A 68 4.63 -10.72 -3.77
CA PHE A 68 4.30 -9.48 -3.05
C PHE A 68 4.78 -9.53 -1.60
N LEU A 69 4.47 -10.60 -0.88
CA LEU A 69 4.80 -10.74 0.54
C LEU A 69 6.31 -10.81 0.78
N SER A 70 7.05 -11.47 -0.13
CA SER A 70 8.52 -11.46 -0.10
C SER A 70 9.07 -10.05 -0.30
N ASN A 71 8.64 -9.36 -1.37
CA ASN A 71 9.10 -8.01 -1.70
C ASN A 71 8.79 -7.00 -0.58
N ILE A 72 7.57 -7.04 -0.03
CA ILE A 72 7.18 -6.11 1.02
C ILE A 72 7.90 -6.42 2.33
N SER A 73 8.22 -7.68 2.61
CA SER A 73 9.01 -8.05 3.78
C SER A 73 10.43 -7.49 3.69
N TYR A 74 11.09 -7.61 2.54
CA TYR A 74 12.40 -6.98 2.32
C TYR A 74 12.33 -5.46 2.43
N TYR A 75 11.32 -4.85 1.82
CA TYR A 75 11.14 -3.40 1.85
C TYR A 75 10.90 -2.85 3.26
N THR A 76 10.01 -3.48 4.03
CA THR A 76 9.71 -3.06 5.41
C THR A 76 10.87 -3.35 6.37
N ARG A 77 11.64 -4.41 6.14
CA ARG A 77 12.91 -4.66 6.85
C ARG A 77 13.92 -3.55 6.57
N PHE A 78 14.11 -3.20 5.29
CA PHE A 78 14.97 -2.08 4.90
C PHE A 78 14.55 -0.76 5.58
N LEU A 79 13.26 -0.42 5.58
CA LEU A 79 12.75 0.80 6.24
C LEU A 79 12.95 0.81 7.76
N ARG A 80 13.18 -0.35 8.38
CA ARG A 80 13.38 -0.50 9.83
C ARG A 80 14.85 -0.43 10.21
N GLU A 81 15.69 -1.09 9.41
CA GLU A 81 17.13 -1.19 9.68
C GLU A 81 17.88 0.08 9.27
N TYR A 82 17.39 0.81 8.27
CA TYR A 82 18.07 1.99 7.75
C TYR A 82 17.33 3.28 8.12
N THR A 83 18.02 4.15 8.87
CA THR A 83 17.54 5.50 9.15
C THR A 83 17.69 6.36 7.90
N ILE A 84 16.56 6.71 7.28
CA ILE A 84 16.54 7.58 6.10
C ILE A 84 16.53 9.03 6.59
N HIS A 85 17.68 9.68 6.51
CA HIS A 85 17.82 11.09 6.83
C HIS A 85 17.45 11.98 5.64
N TYR A 86 16.74 13.07 5.93
CA TYR A 86 16.54 14.18 5.01
C TYR A 86 16.39 15.45 5.84
N GLU A 87 16.77 16.58 5.25
CA GLU A 87 16.62 17.88 5.89
C GLU A 87 15.14 18.20 6.09
N PRO A 88 14.74 18.78 7.24
CA PRO A 88 13.36 19.16 7.52
C PRO A 88 12.96 20.43 6.75
N ASN A 89 13.08 20.39 5.43
CA ASN A 89 12.57 21.39 4.52
C ASN A 89 11.65 20.73 3.48
N LEU A 90 10.75 21.56 2.93
CA LEU A 90 9.68 21.11 2.05
C LEU A 90 10.19 20.29 0.86
N ASN A 91 11.27 20.73 0.21
CA ASN A 91 11.77 20.14 -1.02
C ASN A 91 12.50 18.82 -0.77
N SER A 92 13.36 18.78 0.26
CA SER A 92 14.12 17.58 0.63
C SER A 92 13.18 16.46 1.11
N ALA A 93 12.23 16.78 2.00
CA ALA A 93 11.20 15.85 2.45
C ALA A 93 10.34 15.32 1.29
N TYR A 94 9.82 16.22 0.44
CA TYR A 94 9.02 15.82 -0.73
C TYR A 94 9.77 14.87 -1.66
N ARG A 95 11.01 15.20 -2.04
CA ARG A 95 11.82 14.38 -2.95
C ARG A 95 12.07 12.99 -2.37
N THR A 96 12.49 12.93 -1.11
CA THR A 96 12.79 11.67 -0.43
C THR A 96 11.54 10.80 -0.31
N VAL A 97 10.45 11.33 0.25
CA VAL A 97 9.21 10.57 0.40
C VAL A 97 8.66 10.11 -0.95
N ARG A 98 8.77 10.92 -2.01
CA ARG A 98 8.33 10.55 -3.37
C ARG A 98 9.09 9.36 -3.94
N VAL A 99 10.40 9.26 -3.68
CA VAL A 99 11.23 8.12 -4.12
C VAL A 99 10.76 6.84 -3.44
N TYR A 100 10.54 6.87 -2.13
CA TYR A 100 10.06 5.69 -1.39
C TYR A 100 8.62 5.34 -1.71
N LEU A 101 7.77 6.34 -1.98
CA LEU A 101 6.41 6.13 -2.47
C LEU A 101 6.41 5.43 -3.83
N HIS A 102 7.34 5.78 -4.73
CA HIS A 102 7.50 5.11 -6.02
C HIS A 102 7.95 3.65 -5.85
N LYS A 103 8.95 3.40 -4.99
CA LYS A 103 9.42 2.06 -4.66
C LYS A 103 8.27 1.19 -4.12
N LEU A 104 7.48 1.74 -3.18
CA LEU A 104 6.33 1.06 -2.63
C LEU A 104 5.24 0.82 -3.68
N HIS A 105 4.95 1.79 -4.55
CA HIS A 105 3.99 1.61 -5.65
C HIS A 105 4.39 0.49 -6.63
N ARG A 106 5.70 0.31 -6.89
CA ARG A 106 6.18 -0.81 -7.72
C ARG A 106 5.97 -2.18 -7.05
N ILE A 107 5.92 -2.23 -5.71
CA ILE A 107 5.66 -3.45 -4.95
C ILE A 107 4.16 -3.69 -4.79
N ALA A 108 3.40 -2.64 -4.45
CA ALA A 108 1.97 -2.64 -4.21
C ALA A 108 1.29 -1.54 -5.06
N PRO A 109 1.00 -1.82 -6.34
CA PRO A 109 0.37 -0.85 -7.24
C PRO A 109 -1.14 -0.68 -6.96
N VAL A 110 -1.51 -0.39 -5.72
CA VAL A 110 -2.90 -0.40 -5.21
C VAL A 110 -3.48 1.01 -5.00
N PHE A 111 -2.74 2.03 -5.42
CA PHE A 111 -3.13 3.43 -5.32
C PHE A 111 -2.63 4.19 -6.54
N GLU A 112 -3.36 5.22 -6.96
CA GLU A 112 -2.98 5.97 -8.15
C GLU A 112 -1.75 6.87 -7.88
N TYR A 113 -0.60 6.51 -8.45
CA TYR A 113 0.66 7.20 -8.17
C TYR A 113 0.66 8.69 -8.55
N SER A 114 0.00 9.06 -9.65
CA SER A 114 -0.18 10.46 -10.08
C SER A 114 -0.84 11.30 -8.99
N ARG A 115 -1.99 10.84 -8.48
CA ARG A 115 -2.68 11.50 -7.37
C ARG A 115 -1.89 11.46 -6.07
N ALA A 116 -1.21 10.36 -5.79
CA ALA A 116 -0.38 10.23 -4.60
C ALA A 116 0.73 11.29 -4.56
N LYS A 117 1.32 11.66 -5.71
CA LYS A 117 2.30 12.76 -5.79
C LYS A 117 1.69 14.13 -5.43
N ILE A 118 0.46 14.39 -5.86
CA ILE A 118 -0.25 15.63 -5.57
C ILE A 118 -0.57 15.69 -4.08
N ASN A 119 -1.15 14.62 -3.53
CA ASN A 119 -1.47 14.51 -2.12
C ASN A 119 -0.22 14.61 -1.24
N LEU A 120 0.89 14.02 -1.66
CA LEU A 120 2.17 14.17 -0.99
C LEU A 120 2.60 15.64 -0.96
N LYS A 121 2.55 16.35 -2.09
CA LYS A 121 2.91 17.78 -2.14
C LYS A 121 2.06 18.61 -1.19
N THR A 122 0.75 18.36 -1.16
CA THR A 122 -0.18 19.01 -0.22
C THR A 122 0.15 18.70 1.23
N LEU A 123 0.42 17.43 1.55
CA LEU A 123 0.80 16.99 2.89
C LEU A 123 2.11 17.66 3.35
N GLN A 124 3.12 17.76 2.47
CA GLN A 124 4.37 18.45 2.77
C GLN A 124 4.14 19.93 3.06
N GLY A 125 3.32 20.60 2.26
CA GLY A 125 2.97 22.01 2.48
C GLY A 125 2.28 22.23 3.83
N PHE A 126 1.41 21.30 4.24
CA PHE A 126 0.82 21.32 5.57
C PHE A 126 1.86 21.12 6.68
N CYS A 127 2.69 20.07 6.58
CA CYS A 127 3.73 19.73 7.55
C CYS A 127 4.67 20.92 7.78
N TYR A 128 5.13 21.54 6.69
CA TYR A 128 5.95 22.74 6.72
C TYR A 128 5.26 23.91 7.45
N ARG A 129 4.02 24.27 7.06
CA ARG A 129 3.28 25.39 7.67
C ARG A 129 2.95 25.18 9.15
N LYS A 130 2.79 23.93 9.58
CA LYS A 130 2.50 23.59 10.98
C LYS A 130 3.74 23.24 11.80
N ASN A 131 4.94 23.33 11.20
CA ASN A 131 6.20 22.92 11.80
C ASN A 131 6.16 21.50 12.39
N ILE A 132 5.54 20.57 11.65
CA ILE A 132 5.46 19.15 12.00
C ILE A 132 6.25 18.39 10.97
N TRP A 133 7.15 17.50 11.41
CA TRP A 133 7.97 16.67 10.52
C TRP A 133 7.77 15.19 10.87
N PRO A 134 6.71 14.55 10.37
CA PRO A 134 6.46 13.14 10.66
C PRO A 134 7.57 12.28 10.05
N HIS A 135 7.84 11.11 10.64
CA HIS A 135 8.76 10.14 10.02
C HIS A 135 8.34 9.77 8.60
N LEU A 136 9.32 9.40 7.77
CA LEU A 136 9.10 9.00 6.38
C LEU A 136 8.00 7.93 6.25
N THR A 137 8.03 6.89 7.08
CA THR A 137 7.04 5.80 7.08
C THR A 137 5.61 6.30 7.34
N THR A 138 5.46 7.27 8.24
CA THR A 138 4.18 7.94 8.53
C THR A 138 3.69 8.76 7.34
N GLN A 139 4.59 9.49 6.67
CA GLN A 139 4.24 10.27 5.49
C GLN A 139 3.83 9.39 4.31
N LEU A 140 4.50 8.25 4.11
CA LEU A 140 4.12 7.24 3.11
C LEU A 140 2.71 6.71 3.39
N ALA A 141 2.48 6.21 4.61
CA ALA A 141 1.20 5.64 5.00
C ALA A 141 0.06 6.65 4.86
N MET A 142 0.28 7.89 5.33
CA MET A 142 -0.73 8.95 5.25
C MET A 142 -1.03 9.33 3.80
N THR A 143 0.01 9.48 2.97
CA THR A 143 -0.18 9.79 1.54
C THR A 143 -1.03 8.73 0.84
N ILE A 144 -0.76 7.44 1.09
CA ILE A 144 -1.52 6.33 0.50
C ILE A 144 -2.97 6.36 0.99
N ALA A 145 -3.18 6.49 2.31
CA ALA A 145 -4.52 6.54 2.89
C ALA A 145 -5.36 7.70 2.33
N LEU A 146 -4.77 8.90 2.21
CA LEU A 146 -5.43 10.07 1.62
C LEU A 146 -5.75 9.87 0.12
N THR A 147 -4.87 9.19 -0.60
CA THR A 147 -5.06 8.90 -2.02
C THR A 147 -6.21 7.93 -2.24
N ASP A 148 -6.30 6.89 -1.42
CA ASP A 148 -7.36 5.89 -1.54
C ASP A 148 -8.71 6.39 -1.01
N LYS A 149 -8.72 7.24 0.03
CA LYS A 149 -9.95 7.83 0.58
C LYS A 149 -10.82 8.45 -0.52
N ASN A 150 -10.21 9.24 -1.39
CA ASN A 150 -10.91 9.94 -2.48
C ASN A 150 -10.97 9.12 -3.79
N ASN A 151 -10.66 7.83 -3.76
CA ASN A 151 -10.76 6.98 -4.94
C ASN A 151 -12.18 6.41 -5.08
N THR A 152 -12.92 6.87 -6.09
CA THR A 152 -14.29 6.42 -6.40
C THR A 152 -14.32 5.16 -7.27
N ALA A 153 -13.18 4.72 -7.80
CA ALA A 153 -13.10 3.54 -8.65
C ALA A 153 -13.30 2.22 -7.88
N HIS A 154 -13.22 2.26 -6.54
CA HIS A 154 -13.40 1.09 -5.68
C HIS A 154 -14.45 1.37 -4.62
N THR A 155 -15.35 0.41 -4.42
CA THR A 155 -16.34 0.40 -3.33
C THR A 155 -15.64 0.24 -1.97
N ASP A 156 -14.72 -0.72 -1.89
CA ASP A 156 -13.94 -0.98 -0.69
C ASP A 156 -12.66 -0.14 -0.65
N LYS A 157 -12.41 0.51 0.48
CA LYS A 157 -11.15 1.23 0.73
C LYS A 157 -10.05 0.28 1.18
N LEU A 158 -8.81 0.66 0.93
CA LEU A 158 -7.64 0.01 1.51
C LEU A 158 -7.75 0.04 3.02
N LYS A 159 -7.58 -1.12 3.66
CA LYS A 159 -7.60 -1.17 5.12
C LYS A 159 -6.41 -0.40 5.68
N ASN A 160 -6.65 0.54 6.59
CA ASN A 160 -5.58 1.34 7.23
C ASN A 160 -4.48 0.47 7.86
N ILE A 161 -4.84 -0.70 8.40
CA ILE A 161 -3.86 -1.65 8.94
C ILE A 161 -2.90 -2.15 7.87
N ASN A 162 -3.38 -2.42 6.65
CA ASN A 162 -2.55 -2.86 5.53
C ASN A 162 -1.66 -1.72 5.04
N VAL A 163 -2.22 -0.52 4.86
CA VAL A 163 -1.45 0.67 4.46
C VAL A 163 -0.29 0.93 5.43
N ARG A 164 -0.55 0.80 6.72
CA ARG A 164 0.47 0.95 7.76
C ARG A 164 1.53 -0.13 7.71
N LEU A 165 1.14 -1.40 7.55
CA LEU A 165 2.06 -2.53 7.47
C LEU A 165 3.01 -2.40 6.28
N ILE A 166 2.47 -2.16 5.07
CA ILE A 166 3.29 -2.05 3.86
C ILE A 166 4.23 -0.83 3.89
N SER A 167 3.89 0.19 4.69
CA SER A 167 4.70 1.40 4.86
C SER A 167 5.63 1.35 6.09
N ASN A 168 5.60 0.28 6.88
CA ASN A 168 6.30 0.17 8.17
C ASN A 168 5.95 1.33 9.16
N CYS A 169 4.68 1.70 9.24
CA CYS A 169 4.18 2.78 10.09
C CYS A 169 3.44 2.25 11.32
N SER A 170 3.78 2.79 12.51
CA SER A 170 3.11 2.43 13.77
C SER A 170 1.67 2.95 13.83
N ALA A 171 0.84 2.34 14.71
CA ALA A 171 -0.53 2.80 14.93
C ALA A 171 -0.58 4.21 15.45
N TYR A 172 0.21 4.43 16.49
CA TYR A 172 0.30 5.69 17.19
C TYR A 172 0.66 6.82 16.22
N ALA A 173 1.77 6.71 15.48
CA ALA A 173 2.22 7.77 14.59
C ALA A 173 1.21 8.06 13.46
N PHE A 174 0.56 7.02 12.93
CA PHE A 174 -0.46 7.17 11.90
C PHE A 174 -1.70 7.94 12.41
N TYR A 175 -2.26 7.52 13.54
CA TYR A 175 -3.47 8.13 14.09
C TYR A 175 -3.20 9.52 14.68
N GLU A 176 -2.03 9.75 15.26
CA GLU A 176 -1.60 11.08 15.72
C GLU A 176 -1.54 12.08 14.57
N LEU A 177 -0.91 11.71 13.44
CA LEU A 177 -0.89 12.61 12.27
C LEU A 177 -2.29 12.81 11.70
N ARG A 178 -3.11 11.74 11.62
CA ARG A 178 -4.51 11.84 11.16
C ARG A 178 -5.31 12.84 12.01
N LYS A 179 -5.21 12.74 13.34
CA LYS A 179 -5.89 13.65 14.28
C LYS A 179 -5.48 15.11 14.05
N LYS A 180 -4.19 15.37 13.83
CA LYS A 180 -3.70 16.72 13.51
C LYS A 180 -4.26 17.24 12.18
N LEU A 181 -4.38 16.38 11.18
CA LEU A 181 -4.96 16.75 9.87
C LEU A 181 -6.48 17.01 9.98
N LEU A 182 -7.20 16.24 10.80
CA LEU A 182 -8.63 16.43 11.08
C LEU A 182 -8.88 17.74 11.81
N HIS A 183 -8.13 18.00 12.89
CA HIS A 183 -8.29 19.20 13.71
C HIS A 183 -8.12 20.50 12.91
N VAL A 184 -7.28 20.48 11.87
CA VAL A 184 -7.03 21.64 11.00
C VAL A 184 -7.94 21.65 9.76
N GLY A 185 -8.82 20.67 9.60
CA GLY A 185 -9.74 20.57 8.45
C GLY A 185 -9.10 20.21 7.12
N VAL A 186 -7.87 19.65 7.14
CA VAL A 186 -7.20 19.13 5.93
C VAL A 186 -7.89 17.88 5.42
N ILE A 187 -8.44 17.10 6.35
CA ILE A 187 -9.35 15.99 6.08
C ILE A 187 -10.63 16.21 6.89
N ARG A 188 -11.75 15.72 6.36
CA ARG A 188 -13.04 15.70 7.04
C ARG A 188 -13.26 14.34 7.70
N ASP A 189 -13.84 14.32 8.90
CA ASP A 189 -14.35 13.09 9.50
C ASP A 189 -15.55 12.58 8.69
N GLU A 190 -15.71 11.26 8.69
CA GLU A 190 -16.89 10.54 8.20
C GLU A 190 -17.69 10.09 9.40
#